data_AF-S0FD04-F1
#
_entry.id   AF-S0FD04-F1
#
_cell.length_a   1.000
_cell.length_b   1.000
_cell.length_c   1.000
_cell.angle_alpha   90.00
_cell.angle_beta   90.00
_cell.angle_gamma   90.00
#
_symmetry.space_group_name_H-M   'P 1'
#
loop_
_entity.id
_entity.type
_entity.pdbx_description
1 polymer ?
#
loop_
_entity_poly.entity_id
_entity_poly.type
_entity_poly.pdbx_seq_one_letter_code
_entity_poly.pdbx_strand_id
1 'polypeptide(L)' 'MNEANYVVECTPDGEFYAYLLDYHQCCAYGETEEEAVENLSEVADEFFNEVSLMYRIDEMA' A
#
# COMPACT_ATOMS: atom_id res chain seq x y z
N MET A 1 8.47 8.32 2.29
CA MET A 1 7.08 8.22 1.81
C MET A 1 6.45 9.58 2.01
N ASN A 2 6.21 10.30 0.92
CA ASN A 2 5.50 11.58 0.97
C ASN A 2 4.16 11.30 1.64
N GLU A 3 3.77 12.07 2.66
CA GLU A 3 2.56 11.95 3.50
C GLU A 3 1.39 11.28 2.76
N ALA A 4 1.43 9.95 2.71
CA ALA A 4 0.60 9.21 1.77
C ALA A 4 -0.80 9.24 2.35
N ASN A 5 -1.77 9.55 1.50
CA ASN A 5 -3.18 9.50 1.83
C ASN A 5 -3.56 8.04 2.10
N TYR A 6 -3.20 7.52 3.27
CA TYR A 6 -3.55 6.18 3.74
C TYR A 6 -4.48 6.28 4.94
N VAL A 7 -5.34 5.29 5.08
CA VAL A 7 -6.26 5.15 6.21
C VAL A 7 -5.98 3.82 6.87
N VAL A 8 -6.08 3.79 8.19
CA VAL A 8 -6.05 2.57 9.00
C VAL A 8 -7.38 2.47 9.73
N GLU A 9 -8.04 1.33 9.61
CA GLU A 9 -9.32 1.03 10.25
C GLU A 9 -9.19 -0.20 11.15
N CYS A 10 -9.86 -0.18 12.30
CA CYS A 10 -9.93 -1.34 13.19
C CYS A 10 -11.05 -2.27 12.70
N THR A 11 -10.73 -3.54 12.48
CA THR A 11 -11.69 -4.55 12.05
C THR A 11 -12.54 -5.01 13.24
N PRO A 12 -13.74 -5.57 13.00
CA PRO A 12 -14.58 -6.12 14.06
C PRO A 12 -13.91 -7.26 14.85
N ASP A 13 -12.96 -7.95 14.21
CA ASP A 13 -12.18 -9.05 14.78
C ASP A 13 -11.00 -8.55 15.65
N GLY A 14 -10.74 -7.24 15.67
CA GLY A 14 -9.70 -6.60 16.48
C GLY A 14 -8.36 -6.44 15.78
N GLU A 15 -8.29 -6.72 14.48
CA GLU A 15 -7.12 -6.48 13.63
C GLU A 15 -7.16 -5.06 13.03
N PHE A 16 -6.10 -4.67 12.33
CA PHE A 16 -6.00 -3.39 11.64
C PHE A 16 -5.93 -3.61 10.13
N TYR A 17 -6.70 -2.82 9.40
CA TYR A 17 -6.74 -2.81 7.95
C TYR A 17 -6.25 -1.44 7.45
N ALA A 18 -5.17 -1.43 6.68
CA ALA A 18 -4.57 -0.23 6.12
C ALA A 18 -4.69 -0.23 4.59
N TYR A 19 -5.01 0.93 4.00
CA TYR A 19 -5.11 1.08 2.54
C TYR A 19 -4.79 2.49 2.07
N LEU A 20 -4.36 2.62 0.81
CA LEU A 20 -4.17 3.92 0.15
C LEU A 20 -5.51 4.44 -0.41
N LEU A 21 -5.83 5.71 -0.16
CA LEU A 21 -7.05 6.37 -0.67
C LEU A 21 -7.05 6.52 -2.19
N ASP A 22 -5.90 6.83 -2.79
CA ASP A 22 -5.79 6.95 -4.26
C ASP A 22 -5.63 5.57 -4.93
N TYR A 23 -5.14 4.58 -4.18
CA TYR A 23 -4.81 3.25 -4.69
C TYR A 23 -5.39 2.18 -3.78
N HIS A 24 -6.71 2.00 -3.80
CA HIS A 24 -7.41 1.02 -2.96
C HIS A 24 -6.97 -0.43 -3.19
N GLN A 25 -6.28 -0.71 -4.32
CA GLN A 25 -5.66 -2.00 -4.61
C GLN A 25 -4.47 -2.29 -3.68
N CYS A 26 -3.82 -1.24 -3.17
CA CYS A 26 -2.80 -1.32 -2.14
C CYS A 26 -3.50 -1.32 -0.78
N CYS A 27 -3.64 -2.51 -0.22
CA CYS A 27 -4.17 -2.70 1.13
C CYS A 27 -3.47 -3.84 1.84
N ALA A 28 -3.43 -3.78 3.17
CA ALA A 28 -2.84 -4.80 4.00
C ALA A 28 -3.56 -4.91 5.35
N TYR A 29 -3.41 -6.07 5.99
CA TYR A 29 -3.85 -6.30 7.35
C TYR A 29 -2.64 -6.40 8.28
N GLY A 30 -2.85 -6.15 9.56
CA GLY A 30 -1.87 -6.40 10.61
C GLY A 30 -2.53 -6.56 11.97
N GLU A 31 -1.84 -7.24 12.89
CA GLU A 31 -2.28 -7.40 14.28
C GLU A 31 -2.22 -6.06 15.05
N THR A 32 -1.42 -5.11 14.57
CA THR A 32 -1.28 -3.75 15.12
C THR A 32 -1.36 -2.70 14.01
N GLU A 33 -1.64 -1.44 14.37
CA GLU A 33 -1.63 -0.32 13.41
C GLU A 33 -0.28 -0.21 12.69
N GLU A 34 0.82 -0.32 13.43
CA GLU A 34 2.18 -0.28 12.87
C GLU A 34 2.39 -1.41 11.86
N GLU A 35 2.01 -2.64 12.22
CA GLU A 35 2.16 -3.79 11.32
C GLU A 35 1.30 -3.66 10.05
N ALA A 36 0.07 -3.17 10.17
CA ALA A 36 -0.79 -2.93 8.99
C ALA A 36 -0.19 -1.87 8.07
N VAL A 37 0.43 -0.82 8.62
CA VAL A 37 1.11 0.23 7.85
C VAL A 37 2.40 -0.27 7.23
N GLU A 38 3.22 -1.04 7.95
CA GLU A 38 4.44 -1.64 7.40
C GLU A 38 4.11 -2.58 6.23
N ASN A 39 3.12 -3.46 6.42
CA ASN A 39 2.65 -4.35 5.35
C ASN A 39 2.08 -3.57 4.16
N LEU A 40 1.31 -2.50 4.41
CA LEU A 40 0.81 -1.62 3.36
C LEU A 40 1.96 -0.98 2.57
N SER A 41 3.04 -0.62 3.26
CA SER A 41 4.19 0.03 2.65
C SER A 41 4.92 -0.90 1.68
N GLU A 42 5.06 -2.19 2.03
CA GLU A 42 5.65 -3.22 1.16
C GLU A 42 4.76 -3.47 -0.07
N VAL A 43 3.44 -3.57 0.13
CA VAL A 43 2.47 -3.76 -0.97
C VAL A 43 2.47 -2.56 -1.92
N ALA A 44 2.55 -1.34 -1.38
CA ALA A 44 2.63 -0.12 -2.16
C ALA A 44 3.95 -0.04 -2.94
N ASP A 45 5.07 -0.38 -2.32
CA ASP A 45 6.38 -0.36 -2.99
C ASP A 45 6.41 -1.33 -4.17
N GLU A 46 5.96 -2.56 -3.99
CA GLU A 46 5.85 -3.56 -5.06
C GLU A 46 4.96 -3.06 -6.21
N PHE A 47 3.79 -2.48 -5.89
CA PHE A 47 2.88 -1.93 -6.89
C PHE A 47 3.51 -0.78 -7.67
N PHE A 48 4.10 0.20 -6.98
CA PHE A 48 4.74 1.34 -7.64
C PHE A 48 5.99 0.93 -8.41
N ASN A 49 6.71 -0.10 -7.96
CA ASN A 49 7.85 -0.65 -8.68
C ASN A 49 7.40 -1.32 -9.98
N GLU A 50 6.36 -2.15 -9.96
CA GLU A 50 5.79 -2.75 -11.17
C GLU A 50 5.29 -1.70 -12.16
N VAL A 51 4.54 -0.70 -11.66
CA VAL A 51 4.04 0.41 -12.46
C VAL A 51 5.19 1.23 -13.06
N SER A 52 6.22 1.54 -12.25
CA SER A 52 7.43 2.25 -12.70
C SER A 52 8.19 1.47 -13.77
N LEU A 53 8.31 0.15 -13.63
CA LEU A 53 8.91 -0.73 -14.62
C LEU A 53 8.11 -0.73 -15.93
N MET A 54 6.77 -0.79 -15.87
CA MET A 54 5.93 -0.69 -17.06
C MET A 54 6.15 0.62 -17.83
N TYR A 55 6.24 1.75 -17.14
CA TYR A 55 6.52 3.03 -17.79
C TYR A 55 7.94 3.16 -18.32
N ARG A 56 8.95 2.55 -17.67
CA ARG A 56 10.34 2.54 -18.18
C ARG A 56 10.53 1.69 -19.43
N ILE A 57 9.68 0.68 -19.65
CA ILE A 57 9.75 -0.16 -20.85
C ILE A 57 9.27 0.62 -22.10
N ASP A 58 8.35 1.58 -21.93
CA ASP A 58 7.80 2.38 -23.04
C ASP A 58 8.82 3.39 -23.62
N GLU A 59 9.87 3.72 -22.87
CA GLU A 59 10.93 4.65 -23.29
C GLU A 59 11.96 4.01 -24.26
N MET A 60 11.85 2.70 -24.51
CA MET A 60 12.82 1.93 -25.31
C MET A 60 12.24 1.34 -26.61
N ALA A 61 11.05 1.77 -27.05
CA ALA A 61 10.41 1.35 -28.31
C ALA A 61 10.50 2.42 -29.42
#